data_AF-A0A511AXU5-F1
#
_entry.id   AF-A0A511AXU5-F1
#
_cell.length_a   1.000
_cell.length_b   1.000
_cell.length_c   1.000
_cell.angle_alpha   90.00
_cell.angle_beta   90.00
_cell.angle_gamma   90.00
#
_symmetry.space_group_name_H-M   'P 1'
#
loop_
_entity.id
_entity.type
_entity.pdbx_description
1 polymer ?
#
loop_
_entity_poly.entity_id
_entity_poly.type
_entity_poly.pdbx_seq_one_letter_code
_entity_poly.pdbx_strand_id
1 'polypeptide(L)'
;MKNILLANNLDFHGEKNQLIKRILEDINTNELSRLFTDRTYELTDLGKEVIEKEKHIAYIHRNNIEGLDIWFLNEQVQKHPGYYYKNIVWEYLHNQSLKCYKKSDLEMYRNYRLAMAKFLEEDGSDTALSYYVEVARLDLSGLSNGFSMKYLEKYVDNYFPYSRSSAKISKEVLEKIKKHKLENVLSDEELKNRVYNLKGRLNLPFSLFTVEQVAEIIIMEIHGDTKGLDQLYAEVRNNFNFETSG
;
A
#
# COMPACT_ATOMS: atom_id res chain seq x y z
N MET A 1 -9.07 32.68 29.49
CA MET A 1 -10.21 33.51 29.03
C MET A 1 -10.67 34.49 30.11
N LYS A 2 -11.26 34.03 31.23
CA LYS A 2 -11.67 34.94 32.33
C LYS A 2 -10.53 35.81 32.89
N ASN A 3 -9.34 35.22 33.05
CA ASN A 3 -8.14 35.96 33.49
C ASN A 3 -7.70 37.04 32.50
N ILE A 4 -7.96 36.87 31.20
CA ILE A 4 -7.60 37.85 30.16
C ILE A 4 -8.54 39.06 30.23
N LEU A 5 -9.84 38.80 30.41
CA LEU A 5 -10.85 39.84 30.63
C LEU A 5 -10.58 40.62 31.93
N LEU A 6 -10.30 39.91 33.03
CA LEU A 6 -9.90 40.52 34.31
C LEU A 6 -8.66 41.42 34.17
N ALA A 7 -7.62 40.95 33.48
CA ALA A 7 -6.39 41.73 33.27
C ALA A 7 -6.62 43.00 32.42
N ASN A 8 -7.70 43.04 31.64
CA ASN A 8 -8.10 44.16 30.79
C ASN A 8 -9.24 45.00 31.40
N ASN A 9 -9.58 44.80 32.68
CA ASN A 9 -10.70 45.47 33.36
C ASN A 9 -12.07 45.28 32.66
N LEU A 10 -12.28 44.13 32.02
CA LEU A 10 -13.52 43.76 31.34
C LEU A 10 -14.33 42.76 32.18
N ASP A 11 -15.66 42.81 32.05
CA ASP A 11 -16.55 41.87 32.72
C ASP A 11 -16.28 40.43 32.27
N PHE A 12 -16.04 39.54 33.24
CA PHE A 12 -15.71 38.13 33.05
C PHE A 12 -16.88 37.17 33.33
N HIS A 13 -18.07 37.71 33.63
CA HIS A 13 -19.31 36.93 33.80
C HIS A 13 -20.06 36.76 32.47
N GLY A 14 -20.59 35.56 32.22
CA GLY A 14 -21.34 35.24 31.00
C GLY A 14 -20.97 33.90 30.39
N GLU A 15 -21.70 33.53 29.34
CA GLU A 15 -21.41 32.32 28.55
C GLU A 15 -20.15 32.48 27.71
N LYS A 16 -19.51 31.36 27.33
CA LYS A 16 -18.24 31.34 26.59
C LYS A 16 -18.28 32.24 25.34
N ASN A 17 -19.36 32.21 24.58
CA ASN A 17 -19.51 33.02 23.36
C ASN A 17 -19.55 34.52 23.64
N GLN A 18 -20.17 34.93 24.75
CA GLN A 18 -20.22 36.33 25.18
C GLN A 18 -18.84 36.83 25.62
N LEU A 19 -18.10 35.98 26.35
CA LEU A 19 -16.72 36.28 26.77
C LEU A 19 -15.78 36.39 25.58
N ILE A 20 -15.90 35.51 24.58
CA ILE A 20 -15.11 35.58 23.33
C ILE A 20 -15.43 36.87 22.57
N LYS A 21 -16.71 37.22 22.45
CA LYS A 21 -17.13 38.43 21.74
C LYS A 21 -16.53 39.69 22.38
N ARG A 22 -16.59 39.83 23.71
CA ARG A 22 -15.94 40.95 24.44
C ARG A 22 -14.43 41.00 24.21
N ILE A 23 -13.75 39.85 24.24
CA ILE A 23 -12.32 39.78 23.94
C ILE A 23 -12.01 40.29 22.52
N LEU A 24 -12.85 39.96 21.53
CA LEU A 24 -12.63 40.37 20.13
C LEU A 24 -13.00 41.83 19.87
N GLU A 25 -13.97 42.39 20.60
CA GLU A 25 -14.46 43.76 20.41
C GLU A 25 -13.64 44.79 21.22
N ASP A 26 -13.27 44.46 22.46
CA ASP A 26 -12.72 45.42 23.41
C ASP A 26 -11.20 45.35 23.60
N ILE A 27 -10.54 44.25 23.20
CA ILE A 27 -9.08 44.10 23.32
C ILE A 27 -8.42 44.32 21.96
N ASN A 28 -7.37 45.16 21.94
CA ASN A 28 -6.65 45.48 20.71
C ASN A 28 -6.01 44.23 20.06
N THR A 29 -6.08 44.13 18.73
CA THR A 29 -5.55 43.00 17.95
C THR A 29 -4.06 42.72 18.20
N ASN A 30 -3.23 43.74 18.43
CA ASN A 30 -1.80 43.56 18.75
C ASN A 30 -1.59 42.92 20.11
N GLU A 31 -2.45 43.23 21.08
CA GLU A 31 -2.40 42.63 22.41
C GLU A 31 -2.92 41.19 22.39
N LEU A 32 -4.03 40.94 21.68
CA LEU A 32 -4.51 39.59 21.41
C LEU A 32 -3.44 38.72 20.72
N SER A 33 -2.67 39.30 19.80
CA SER A 33 -1.57 38.62 19.10
C SER A 33 -0.40 38.24 20.00
N ARG A 34 -0.20 38.94 21.12
CA ARG A 34 0.80 38.60 22.14
C ARG A 34 0.28 37.57 23.14
N LEU A 35 -1.00 37.64 23.48
CA LEU A 35 -1.65 36.73 24.42
C LEU A 35 -1.94 35.35 23.81
N PHE A 36 -2.23 35.31 22.52
CA PHE A 36 -2.50 34.10 21.74
C PHE A 36 -1.46 33.96 20.63
N THR A 37 -0.30 33.42 20.99
CA THR A 37 0.82 33.20 20.05
C THR A 37 0.54 32.06 19.08
N ASP A 38 -0.23 31.06 19.53
CA ASP A 38 -0.62 29.93 18.70
C ASP A 38 -1.75 30.35 17.76
N ARG A 39 -1.49 30.24 16.45
CA ARG A 39 -2.45 30.55 15.40
C ARG A 39 -2.99 29.26 14.81
N THR A 40 -4.31 29.13 14.84
CA THR A 40 -5.02 28.13 14.05
C THR A 40 -5.53 28.81 12.79
N TYR A 41 -5.10 28.33 11.63
CA TYR A 41 -5.61 28.79 10.35
C TYR A 41 -6.81 27.93 9.95
N GLU A 42 -7.88 28.58 9.50
CA GLU A 42 -9.01 27.90 8.87
C GLU A 42 -8.95 28.14 7.36
N LEU A 43 -9.37 27.13 6.59
CA LEU A 43 -9.53 27.30 5.15
C LEU A 43 -10.66 28.28 4.86
N THR A 44 -10.37 29.27 4.02
CA THR A 44 -11.41 30.09 3.39
C THR A 44 -12.27 29.21 2.49
N ASP A 45 -13.47 29.70 2.12
CA ASP A 45 -14.34 28.96 1.21
C ASP A 45 -13.66 28.70 -0.14
N LEU A 46 -12.91 29.69 -0.67
CA LEU A 46 -12.05 29.51 -1.84
C LEU A 46 -10.99 28.41 -1.63
N GLY A 47 -10.37 28.36 -0.44
CA GLY A 47 -9.40 27.31 -0.12
C GLY A 47 -10.03 25.92 -0.08
N LYS A 48 -11.26 25.80 0.44
CA LYS A 48 -12.03 24.55 0.44
C LYS A 48 -12.35 24.12 -1.01
N GLU A 49 -12.79 25.05 -1.85
CA GLU A 49 -13.06 24.79 -3.26
C GLU A 49 -11.82 24.32 -4.04
N VAL A 50 -10.66 24.94 -3.82
CA VAL A 50 -9.41 24.54 -4.47
C VAL A 50 -9.00 23.13 -4.05
N ILE A 51 -9.08 22.81 -2.75
CA ILE A 51 -8.74 21.46 -2.27
C ILE A 51 -9.71 20.41 -2.83
N GLU A 52 -11.00 20.75 -2.93
CA GLU A 52 -12.03 19.87 -3.48
C GLU A 52 -11.82 19.61 -4.98
N LYS A 53 -11.43 20.65 -5.73
CA LYS A 53 -11.14 20.55 -7.17
C LYS A 53 -9.84 19.80 -7.46
N GLU A 54 -8.81 20.03 -6.66
CA GLU A 54 -7.45 19.53 -6.87
C GLU A 54 -7.12 18.34 -5.95
N LYS A 55 -8.11 17.49 -5.65
CA LYS A 55 -7.97 16.32 -4.74
C LYS A 55 -6.81 15.40 -5.09
N HIS A 56 -6.46 15.29 -6.36
CA HIS A 56 -5.35 14.46 -6.83
C HIS A 56 -4.01 14.91 -6.25
N ILE A 57 -3.81 16.21 -5.98
CA ILE A 57 -2.59 16.74 -5.39
C ILE A 57 -2.42 16.20 -3.96
N ALA A 58 -3.48 16.32 -3.15
CA ALA A 58 -3.48 15.78 -1.78
C ALA A 58 -3.35 14.24 -1.78
N TYR A 59 -3.97 13.58 -2.76
CA TYR A 59 -3.89 12.13 -2.91
C TYR A 59 -2.44 11.66 -3.16
N ILE A 60 -1.78 12.18 -4.20
CA ILE A 60 -0.45 11.69 -4.59
C ILE A 60 0.64 12.10 -3.59
N HIS A 61 0.47 13.22 -2.89
CA HIS A 61 1.36 13.59 -1.80
C HIS A 61 1.31 12.60 -0.63
N ARG A 62 0.16 11.96 -0.38
CA ARG A 62 0.01 10.92 0.66
C ARG A 62 0.42 9.55 0.15
N ASN A 63 0.08 9.26 -1.09
CA ASN A 63 0.30 7.98 -1.75
C ASN A 63 1.43 8.09 -2.76
N ASN A 64 2.67 8.09 -2.26
CA ASN A 64 3.85 8.14 -3.11
C ASN A 64 3.88 6.93 -4.07
N ILE A 65 3.61 7.17 -5.35
CA ILE A 65 3.58 6.14 -6.40
C ILE A 65 4.80 6.34 -7.31
N GLU A 66 5.56 5.27 -7.51
CA GLU A 66 6.80 5.29 -8.30
C GLU A 66 6.59 5.86 -9.72
N GLY A 67 7.30 6.96 -10.01
CA GLY A 67 7.25 7.68 -11.28
C GLY A 67 6.00 8.54 -11.50
N LEU A 68 5.13 8.71 -10.50
CA LEU A 68 3.93 9.55 -10.57
C LEU A 68 4.00 10.65 -9.50
N ASP A 69 4.61 11.79 -9.83
CA ASP A 69 4.68 12.94 -8.93
C ASP A 69 3.48 13.89 -9.08
N ILE A 70 3.43 14.93 -8.23
CA ILE A 70 2.37 15.95 -8.23
C ILE A 70 2.25 16.63 -9.59
N TRP A 71 3.38 16.99 -10.20
CA TRP A 71 3.40 17.76 -11.45
C TRP A 71 2.89 16.91 -12.60
N PHE A 72 3.38 15.67 -12.69
CA PHE A 72 2.99 14.73 -13.72
C PHE A 72 1.52 14.37 -13.59
N LEU A 73 1.04 14.01 -12.39
CA LEU A 73 -0.38 13.69 -12.20
C LEU A 73 -1.27 14.90 -12.51
N ASN A 74 -0.88 16.10 -12.08
CA ASN A 74 -1.63 17.31 -12.38
C ASN A 74 -1.71 17.58 -13.88
N GLU A 75 -0.62 17.39 -14.61
CA GLU A 75 -0.60 17.50 -16.08
C GLU A 75 -1.53 16.46 -16.73
N GLN A 76 -1.53 15.21 -16.26
CA GLN A 76 -2.43 14.18 -16.78
C GLN A 76 -3.91 14.52 -16.51
N VAL A 77 -4.25 14.98 -15.30
CA VAL A 77 -5.62 15.39 -14.96
C VAL A 77 -6.10 16.52 -15.88
N GLN A 78 -5.23 17.50 -16.17
CA GLN A 78 -5.56 18.60 -17.08
C GLN A 78 -5.74 18.15 -18.54
N LYS A 79 -4.99 17.13 -18.99
CA LYS A 79 -5.13 16.53 -20.33
C LYS A 79 -6.42 15.72 -20.50
N HIS A 80 -7.05 15.30 -19.41
CA HIS A 80 -8.27 14.48 -19.39
C HIS A 80 -9.42 15.20 -18.65
N PRO A 81 -9.92 16.34 -19.17
CA PRO A 81 -10.97 17.09 -18.48
C PRO A 81 -12.24 16.24 -18.31
N GLY A 82 -12.79 16.25 -17.09
CA GLY A 82 -13.99 15.48 -16.74
C GLY A 82 -13.73 14.02 -16.33
N TYR A 83 -12.50 13.51 -16.46
CA TYR A 83 -12.14 12.20 -15.92
C TYR A 83 -11.86 12.28 -14.42
N TYR A 84 -12.32 11.28 -13.68
CA TYR A 84 -11.97 11.15 -12.28
C TYR A 84 -10.50 10.77 -12.14
N TYR A 85 -9.73 11.53 -11.36
CA TYR A 85 -8.27 11.36 -11.27
C TYR A 85 -7.83 9.95 -10.86
N LYS A 86 -8.64 9.23 -10.07
CA LYS A 86 -8.35 7.84 -9.69
C LYS A 86 -8.28 6.91 -10.89
N ASN A 87 -9.06 7.16 -11.95
CA ASN A 87 -8.97 6.37 -13.18
C ASN A 87 -7.62 6.60 -13.89
N ILE A 88 -7.11 7.83 -13.85
CA ILE A 88 -5.79 8.19 -14.41
C ILE A 88 -4.68 7.49 -13.61
N VAL A 89 -4.77 7.51 -12.27
CA VAL A 89 -3.81 6.79 -11.40
C VAL A 89 -3.84 5.29 -11.67
N TRP A 90 -5.03 4.70 -11.77
CA TRP A 90 -5.20 3.28 -12.07
C TRP A 90 -4.61 2.90 -13.42
N GLU A 91 -4.92 3.69 -14.47
CA GLU A 91 -4.39 3.48 -15.81
C GLU A 91 -2.85 3.60 -15.83
N TYR A 92 -2.31 4.58 -15.12
CA TYR A 92 -0.86 4.73 -14.95
C TYR A 92 -0.24 3.47 -14.33
N LEU A 93 -0.73 3.03 -13.17
CA LEU A 93 -0.22 1.84 -12.47
C LEU A 93 -0.31 0.59 -13.35
N HIS A 94 -1.45 0.39 -14.01
CA HIS A 94 -1.66 -0.73 -14.92
C HIS A 94 -0.64 -0.72 -16.07
N ASN A 95 -0.49 0.43 -16.74
CA ASN A 95 0.43 0.58 -17.87
C ASN A 95 1.89 0.37 -17.45
N GLN A 96 2.31 0.88 -16.29
CA GLN A 96 3.67 0.65 -15.81
C GLN A 96 3.91 -0.81 -15.44
N SER A 97 2.97 -1.45 -14.74
CA SER A 97 3.07 -2.89 -14.43
C SER A 97 3.23 -3.73 -15.71
N LEU A 98 2.45 -3.46 -16.76
CA LEU A 98 2.58 -4.16 -18.03
C LEU A 98 3.92 -3.92 -18.73
N LYS A 99 4.47 -2.69 -18.65
CA LYS A 99 5.81 -2.39 -19.19
C LYS A 99 6.89 -3.21 -18.47
N CYS A 100 6.84 -3.28 -17.14
CA CYS A 100 7.79 -4.07 -16.35
C CYS A 100 7.69 -5.56 -16.69
N TYR A 101 6.46 -6.10 -16.74
CA TYR A 101 6.22 -7.49 -17.11
C TYR A 101 6.77 -7.84 -18.51
N LYS A 102 6.52 -6.99 -19.51
CA LYS A 102 7.03 -7.17 -20.89
C LYS A 102 8.56 -7.12 -20.97
N LYS A 103 9.22 -6.40 -20.08
CA LYS A 103 10.68 -6.32 -19.99
C LYS A 103 11.28 -7.38 -19.06
N SER A 104 10.46 -8.27 -18.49
CA SER A 104 10.86 -9.23 -17.46
C SER A 104 11.48 -8.57 -16.22
N ASP A 105 11.15 -7.32 -15.95
CA ASP A 105 11.49 -6.61 -14.72
C ASP A 105 10.45 -6.96 -13.65
N LEU A 106 10.61 -8.16 -13.07
CA LEU A 106 9.61 -8.76 -12.20
C LEU A 106 9.59 -8.15 -10.79
N GLU A 107 10.69 -7.55 -10.35
CA GLU A 107 10.76 -6.84 -9.07
C GLU A 107 10.00 -5.51 -9.15
N MET A 108 10.20 -4.72 -10.21
CA MET A 108 9.42 -3.51 -10.41
C MET A 108 7.95 -3.84 -10.72
N TYR A 109 7.70 -4.90 -11.48
CA TYR A 109 6.33 -5.41 -11.67
C TYR A 109 5.64 -5.67 -10.34
N ARG A 110 6.29 -6.45 -9.46
CA ARG A 110 5.79 -6.73 -8.11
C ARG A 110 5.46 -5.46 -7.34
N ASN A 111 6.33 -4.44 -7.38
CA ASN A 111 6.09 -3.17 -6.70
C ASN A 111 4.86 -2.45 -7.25
N TYR A 112 4.66 -2.42 -8.57
CA TYR A 112 3.43 -1.86 -9.14
C TYR A 112 2.18 -2.69 -8.78
N ARG A 113 2.27 -4.03 -8.73
CA ARG A 113 1.15 -4.87 -8.28
C ARG A 113 0.79 -4.61 -6.82
N LEU A 114 1.77 -4.38 -5.96
CA LEU A 114 1.54 -3.97 -4.56
C LEU A 114 0.89 -2.59 -4.48
N ALA A 115 1.35 -1.62 -5.27
CA ALA A 115 0.73 -0.29 -5.34
C ALA A 115 -0.73 -0.37 -5.83
N MET A 116 -1.02 -1.21 -6.83
CA MET A 116 -2.38 -1.48 -7.30
C MET A 116 -3.25 -2.15 -6.23
N ALA A 117 -2.70 -3.07 -5.43
CA ALA A 117 -3.42 -3.69 -4.31
C ALA A 117 -3.85 -2.64 -3.28
N LYS A 118 -2.92 -1.77 -2.88
CA LYS A 118 -3.17 -0.67 -1.92
C LYS A 118 -4.21 0.31 -2.46
N PHE A 119 -4.07 0.71 -3.72
CA PHE A 119 -5.03 1.59 -4.40
C PHE A 119 -6.46 1.04 -4.38
N LEU A 120 -6.61 -0.26 -4.69
CA LEU A 120 -7.93 -0.92 -4.67
C LEU A 120 -8.49 -1.10 -3.26
N GLU A 121 -7.63 -1.33 -2.26
CA GLU A 121 -8.04 -1.44 -0.86
C GLU A 121 -8.58 -0.10 -0.35
N GLU A 122 -7.95 1.03 -0.72
CA GLU A 122 -8.45 2.37 -0.38
C GLU A 122 -9.84 2.65 -0.96
N ASP A 123 -10.16 2.07 -2.12
CA ASP A 123 -11.46 2.14 -2.77
C ASP A 123 -12.47 1.08 -2.26
N GLY A 124 -12.07 0.24 -1.31
CA GLY A 124 -12.92 -0.82 -0.75
C GLY A 124 -13.20 -1.96 -1.73
N SER A 125 -12.36 -2.17 -2.74
CA SER A 125 -12.54 -3.23 -3.73
C SER A 125 -12.00 -4.57 -3.23
N ASP A 126 -12.83 -5.60 -3.25
CA ASP A 126 -12.44 -7.00 -2.98
C ASP A 126 -11.36 -7.54 -3.94
N THR A 127 -11.16 -6.86 -5.07
CA THR A 127 -10.10 -7.22 -6.01
C THR A 127 -8.71 -7.01 -5.41
N ALA A 128 -8.56 -6.15 -4.40
CA ALA A 128 -7.29 -5.90 -3.71
C ALA A 128 -6.63 -7.20 -3.20
N LEU A 129 -7.41 -8.12 -2.63
CA LEU A 129 -6.92 -9.42 -2.16
C LEU A 129 -6.24 -10.22 -3.28
N SER A 130 -6.80 -10.18 -4.50
CA SER A 130 -6.22 -10.91 -5.64
C SER A 130 -4.83 -10.37 -6.00
N TYR A 131 -4.62 -9.06 -5.87
CA TYR A 131 -3.31 -8.44 -6.09
C TYR A 131 -2.33 -8.76 -4.97
N TYR A 132 -2.77 -8.76 -3.71
CA TYR A 132 -1.90 -9.17 -2.59
C TYR A 132 -1.45 -10.63 -2.72
N VAL A 133 -2.35 -11.53 -3.12
CA VAL A 133 -2.03 -12.94 -3.38
C VAL A 133 -1.07 -13.10 -4.56
N GLU A 134 -1.19 -12.26 -5.60
CA GLU A 134 -0.24 -12.23 -6.70
C GLU A 134 1.15 -11.75 -6.28
N VAL A 135 1.22 -10.71 -5.44
CA VAL A 135 2.47 -10.25 -4.84
C VAL A 135 3.11 -11.33 -3.97
N ALA A 136 2.32 -12.07 -3.17
CA ALA A 136 2.82 -13.19 -2.39
C ALA A 136 3.39 -14.31 -3.28
N ARG A 137 2.78 -14.59 -4.44
CA ARG A 137 3.33 -15.53 -5.42
C ARG A 137 4.66 -15.04 -6.01
N LEU A 138 4.80 -13.74 -6.27
CA LEU A 138 6.06 -13.15 -6.75
C LEU A 138 7.15 -13.23 -5.66
N ASP A 139 6.81 -12.93 -4.41
CA ASP A 139 7.69 -13.08 -3.24
C ASP A 139 8.27 -14.50 -3.12
N LEU A 140 7.40 -15.49 -3.31
CA LEU A 140 7.74 -16.90 -3.21
C LEU A 140 8.41 -17.46 -4.47
N SER A 141 8.42 -16.72 -5.59
CA SER A 141 8.94 -17.25 -6.86
C SER A 141 10.46 -17.45 -6.88
N GLY A 142 11.20 -16.75 -6.03
CA GLY A 142 12.66 -16.67 -6.08
C GLY A 142 13.20 -15.70 -7.14
N LEU A 143 12.32 -15.01 -7.87
CA LEU A 143 12.72 -14.02 -8.87
C LEU A 143 13.15 -12.71 -8.19
N SER A 144 14.27 -12.18 -8.64
CA SER A 144 14.83 -10.89 -8.21
C SER A 144 15.48 -10.18 -9.39
N ASN A 145 15.82 -8.90 -9.23
CA ASN A 145 16.55 -8.17 -10.25
C ASN A 145 17.88 -8.83 -10.59
N GLY A 146 18.10 -9.09 -11.89
CA GLY A 146 19.29 -9.78 -12.37
C GLY A 146 19.26 -11.30 -12.21
N PHE A 147 18.11 -11.88 -11.83
CA PHE A 147 17.93 -13.34 -11.83
C PHE A 147 18.28 -13.94 -13.18
N SER A 148 19.09 -14.99 -13.15
CA SER A 148 19.41 -15.80 -14.33
C SER A 148 19.38 -17.27 -13.95
N MET A 149 18.66 -18.07 -14.74
CA MET A 149 18.64 -19.53 -14.59
C MET A 149 20.06 -20.14 -14.59
N LYS A 150 21.01 -19.50 -15.29
CA LYS A 150 22.43 -19.93 -15.31
C LYS A 150 23.09 -19.92 -13.93
N TYR A 151 22.61 -19.09 -13.01
CA TYR A 151 23.18 -18.94 -11.67
C TYR A 151 22.29 -19.56 -10.59
N LEU A 152 21.34 -20.43 -10.98
CA LEU A 152 20.37 -21.00 -10.06
C LEU A 152 21.02 -21.69 -8.85
N GLU A 153 22.08 -22.47 -9.08
CA GLU A 153 22.91 -23.09 -8.04
C GLU A 153 23.40 -22.10 -6.97
N LYS A 154 23.74 -20.86 -7.37
CA LYS A 154 24.21 -19.83 -6.44
C LYS A 154 23.08 -19.25 -5.58
N TYR A 155 21.83 -19.39 -6.01
CA TYR A 155 20.67 -18.85 -5.28
C TYR A 155 20.04 -19.87 -4.34
N VAL A 156 20.21 -21.19 -4.58
CA VAL A 156 19.52 -22.24 -3.81
C VAL A 156 19.74 -22.12 -2.30
N ASP A 157 20.97 -21.84 -1.86
CA ASP A 157 21.25 -21.72 -0.43
C ASP A 157 20.58 -20.50 0.22
N ASN A 158 20.21 -19.49 -0.56
CA ASN A 158 19.44 -18.33 -0.07
C ASN A 158 17.95 -18.65 0.04
N TYR A 159 17.45 -19.62 -0.70
CA TYR A 159 16.04 -20.02 -0.67
C TYR A 159 15.71 -20.95 0.50
N PHE A 160 16.70 -21.59 1.12
CA PHE A 160 16.47 -22.63 2.13
C PHE A 160 17.43 -22.56 3.35
N PRO A 161 17.00 -23.01 4.54
CA PRO A 161 15.64 -23.42 4.93
C PRO A 161 14.72 -22.21 5.17
N TYR A 162 13.44 -22.48 5.48
CA TYR A 162 12.42 -21.46 5.73
C TYR A 162 12.93 -20.37 6.67
N SER A 163 13.49 -20.69 7.84
CA SER A 163 13.94 -19.69 8.84
C SER A 163 14.80 -18.53 8.28
N ARG A 164 15.66 -18.80 7.28
CA ARG A 164 16.55 -17.80 6.66
C ARG A 164 16.29 -17.55 5.17
N SER A 165 15.19 -18.07 4.63
CA SER A 165 14.89 -17.96 3.20
C SER A 165 14.68 -16.52 2.76
N SER A 166 15.22 -16.18 1.58
CA SER A 166 14.91 -14.94 0.87
C SER A 166 13.60 -15.02 0.08
N ALA A 167 13.08 -16.22 -0.19
CA ALA A 167 11.80 -16.42 -0.88
C ALA A 167 10.67 -16.52 0.15
N LYS A 168 10.32 -15.39 0.77
CA LYS A 168 9.26 -15.29 1.79
C LYS A 168 8.28 -14.19 1.44
N ILE A 169 7.03 -14.39 1.83
CA ILE A 169 6.00 -13.35 1.78
C ILE A 169 6.42 -12.22 2.73
N SER A 170 6.37 -10.98 2.25
CA SER A 170 6.64 -9.85 3.12
C SER A 170 5.60 -9.78 4.25
N LYS A 171 6.03 -9.35 5.45
CA LYS A 171 5.12 -9.20 6.60
C LYS A 171 3.93 -8.29 6.26
N GLU A 172 4.17 -7.21 5.52
CA GLU A 172 3.11 -6.29 5.10
C GLU A 172 2.05 -7.00 4.25
N VAL A 173 2.48 -7.75 3.23
CA VAL A 173 1.56 -8.48 2.33
C VAL A 173 0.79 -9.55 3.09
N LEU A 174 1.45 -10.29 3.98
CA LEU A 174 0.80 -11.33 4.79
C LEU A 174 -0.27 -10.73 5.70
N GLU A 175 0.00 -9.61 6.38
CA GLU A 175 -0.98 -8.94 7.24
C GLU A 175 -2.17 -8.40 6.44
N LYS A 176 -1.95 -7.93 5.21
CA LYS A 176 -3.05 -7.53 4.30
C LYS A 176 -3.92 -8.71 3.89
N ILE A 177 -3.31 -9.86 3.54
CA ILE A 177 -4.05 -11.09 3.23
C ILE A 177 -4.86 -11.56 4.44
N LYS A 178 -4.26 -11.58 5.65
CA LYS A 178 -4.95 -11.91 6.91
C LYS A 178 -6.15 -11.00 7.17
N LYS A 179 -5.96 -9.68 7.03
CA LYS A 179 -7.03 -8.69 7.19
C LYS A 179 -8.20 -8.98 6.25
N HIS A 180 -7.94 -9.14 4.95
CA HIS A 180 -8.99 -9.43 3.97
C HIS A 180 -9.69 -10.78 4.22
N LYS A 181 -8.96 -11.81 4.68
CA LYS A 181 -9.54 -13.09 5.06
C LYS A 181 -10.53 -12.94 6.22
N LEU A 182 -10.17 -12.15 7.24
CA LEU A 182 -11.02 -11.90 8.41
C LEU A 182 -12.24 -11.05 8.07
N GLU A 183 -12.04 -9.95 7.34
CA GLU A 183 -13.13 -9.02 6.97
C GLU A 183 -14.18 -9.67 6.07
N ASN A 184 -13.76 -10.57 5.18
CA ASN A 184 -14.65 -11.28 4.26
C ASN A 184 -15.06 -12.67 4.75
N VAL A 185 -14.69 -13.04 5.98
CA VAL A 185 -15.00 -14.35 6.59
C VAL A 185 -14.61 -15.52 5.67
N LEU A 186 -13.48 -15.41 4.97
CA LEU A 186 -13.03 -16.42 4.02
C LEU A 186 -12.49 -17.64 4.76
N SER A 187 -12.93 -18.83 4.35
CA SER A 187 -12.30 -20.10 4.72
C SER A 187 -10.89 -20.25 4.13
N ASP A 188 -10.13 -21.22 4.62
CA ASP A 188 -8.81 -21.51 4.07
C ASP A 188 -8.91 -21.99 2.63
N GLU A 189 -9.90 -22.83 2.31
CA GLU A 189 -10.14 -23.32 0.95
C GLU A 189 -10.55 -22.22 -0.03
N GLU A 190 -11.36 -21.25 0.40
CA GLU A 190 -11.68 -20.09 -0.43
C GLU A 190 -10.43 -19.25 -0.72
N LEU A 191 -9.55 -19.05 0.27
CA LEU A 191 -8.30 -18.33 0.06
C LEU A 191 -7.36 -19.12 -0.88
N LYS A 192 -7.22 -20.43 -0.70
CA LYS A 192 -6.46 -21.29 -1.62
C LYS A 192 -7.00 -21.20 -3.05
N ASN A 193 -8.31 -21.20 -3.23
CA ASN A 193 -8.93 -21.03 -4.56
C ASN A 193 -8.59 -19.67 -5.19
N ARG A 194 -8.45 -18.59 -4.41
CA ARG A 194 -7.96 -17.29 -4.92
C ARG A 194 -6.53 -17.40 -5.45
N VAL A 195 -5.67 -18.17 -4.78
CA VAL A 195 -4.29 -18.44 -5.24
C VAL A 195 -4.29 -19.27 -6.52
N TYR A 196 -5.09 -20.33 -6.58
CA TYR A 196 -5.18 -21.23 -7.74
C TYR A 196 -5.60 -20.50 -9.02
N ASN A 197 -6.48 -19.50 -8.91
CA ASN A 197 -6.91 -18.66 -10.02
C ASN A 197 -5.77 -17.83 -10.66
N LEU A 198 -4.59 -17.77 -10.04
CA LEU A 198 -3.41 -17.14 -10.64
C LEU A 198 -2.75 -17.98 -11.75
N LYS A 199 -3.00 -19.30 -11.80
CA LYS A 199 -2.33 -20.24 -12.73
C LYS A 199 -2.52 -19.86 -14.21
N GLY A 200 -3.60 -19.15 -14.54
CA GLY A 200 -3.87 -18.64 -15.90
C GLY A 200 -3.61 -17.15 -16.12
N ARG A 201 -3.23 -16.38 -15.09
CA ARG A 201 -3.10 -14.91 -15.17
C ARG A 201 -1.65 -14.42 -15.12
N LEU A 202 -0.77 -15.16 -14.45
CA LEU A 202 0.63 -14.81 -14.26
C LEU A 202 1.52 -15.99 -14.66
N ASN A 203 2.34 -15.76 -15.68
CA ASN A 203 3.31 -16.73 -16.17
C ASN A 203 4.72 -16.27 -15.79
N LEU A 204 5.38 -17.03 -14.94
CA LEU A 204 6.72 -16.70 -14.45
C LEU A 204 7.76 -17.55 -15.19
N PRO A 205 8.92 -16.98 -15.55
CA PRO A 205 10.00 -17.72 -16.20
C PRO A 205 10.60 -18.80 -15.28
N PHE A 206 10.46 -18.63 -13.96
CA PHE A 206 10.87 -19.57 -12.94
C PHE A 206 9.93 -19.42 -11.74
N SER A 207 9.70 -20.50 -11.00
CA SER A 207 8.94 -20.48 -9.75
C SER A 207 9.53 -21.52 -8.81
N LEU A 208 10.05 -21.08 -7.68
CA LEU A 208 10.59 -21.97 -6.64
C LEU A 208 9.52 -22.91 -6.08
N PHE A 209 8.30 -22.40 -5.88
CA PHE A 209 7.14 -23.15 -5.41
C PHE A 209 6.08 -23.25 -6.50
N THR A 210 5.35 -24.37 -6.53
CA THR A 210 4.15 -24.50 -7.35
C THR A 210 3.03 -23.59 -6.83
N VAL A 211 1.99 -23.35 -7.63
CA VAL A 211 0.84 -22.53 -7.19
C VAL A 211 0.13 -23.19 -6.00
N GLU A 212 0.10 -24.51 -5.97
CA GLU A 212 -0.44 -25.33 -4.89
C GLU A 212 0.39 -25.16 -3.61
N GLN A 213 1.72 -25.22 -3.70
CA GLN A 213 2.62 -24.97 -2.57
C GLN A 213 2.54 -23.52 -2.07
N VAL A 214 2.42 -22.53 -2.97
CA VAL A 214 2.20 -21.12 -2.59
C VAL A 214 0.94 -20.98 -1.74
N ALA A 215 -0.14 -21.67 -2.10
CA ALA A 215 -1.39 -21.62 -1.36
C ALA A 215 -1.22 -22.21 0.05
N GLU A 216 -0.54 -23.35 0.19
CA GLU A 216 -0.24 -23.96 1.50
C GLU A 216 0.67 -23.06 2.34
N ILE A 217 1.72 -22.47 1.77
CA ILE A 217 2.61 -21.54 2.47
C ILE A 217 1.83 -20.36 3.03
N ILE A 218 0.92 -19.75 2.25
CA ILE A 218 0.08 -18.64 2.73
C ILE A 218 -0.74 -19.07 3.95
N ILE A 219 -1.37 -20.26 3.90
CA ILE A 219 -2.19 -20.75 5.02
C ILE A 219 -1.34 -21.06 6.25
N MET A 220 -0.18 -21.72 6.08
CA MET A 220 0.74 -21.99 7.18
C MET A 220 1.29 -20.71 7.81
N GLU A 221 1.63 -19.69 7.02
CA GLU A 221 2.06 -18.36 7.49
C GLU A 221 0.94 -17.63 8.25
N ILE A 222 -0.32 -17.80 7.83
CA ILE A 222 -1.48 -17.22 8.53
C ILE A 222 -1.64 -17.86 9.91
N HIS A 223 -1.52 -19.18 10.00
CA HIS A 223 -1.71 -19.95 11.23
C HIS A 223 -0.45 -20.04 12.11
N GLY A 224 0.70 -19.56 11.62
CA GLY A 224 1.98 -19.66 12.33
C GLY A 224 2.54 -21.08 12.39
N ASP A 225 2.19 -21.94 11.42
CA ASP A 225 2.68 -23.32 11.33
C ASP A 225 4.12 -23.38 10.79
N THR A 226 5.05 -22.98 11.65
CA THR A 226 6.50 -22.99 11.35
C THR A 226 7.04 -24.39 11.06
N LYS A 227 6.47 -25.45 11.66
CA LYS A 227 6.90 -26.83 11.41
C LYS A 227 6.48 -27.30 10.02
N GLY A 228 5.25 -27.00 9.60
CA GLY A 228 4.77 -27.26 8.24
C GLY A 228 5.60 -26.51 7.20
N LEU A 229 5.94 -25.24 7.46
CA LEU A 229 6.79 -24.45 6.59
C LEU A 229 8.20 -25.04 6.46
N ASP A 230 8.85 -25.43 7.57
CA ASP A 230 10.16 -26.07 7.54
C ASP A 230 10.14 -27.39 6.75
N GLN A 231 9.08 -28.20 6.90
CA GLN A 231 8.91 -29.45 6.16
C GLN A 231 8.72 -29.22 4.66
N LEU A 232 7.82 -28.30 4.28
CA LEU A 232 7.54 -27.99 2.89
C LEU A 232 8.78 -27.43 2.18
N TYR A 233 9.52 -26.53 2.83
CA TYR A 233 10.76 -26.00 2.26
C TYR A 233 11.84 -27.08 2.12
N ALA A 234 11.96 -27.99 3.08
CA ALA A 234 12.88 -29.12 2.99
C ALA A 234 12.52 -30.07 1.84
N GLU A 235 11.23 -30.36 1.63
CA GLU A 235 10.74 -31.16 0.52
C GLU A 235 11.09 -30.52 -0.83
N VAL A 236 10.79 -29.23 -1.00
CA VAL A 236 11.12 -28.50 -2.25
C VAL A 236 12.62 -28.51 -2.50
N ARG A 237 13.45 -28.31 -1.46
CA ARG A 237 14.91 -28.38 -1.58
C ARG A 237 15.38 -29.75 -2.05
N ASN A 238 14.83 -30.84 -1.49
CA ASN A 238 15.24 -32.20 -1.85
C ASN A 238 14.85 -32.55 -3.29
N ASN A 239 13.74 -32.00 -3.78
CA ASN A 239 13.26 -32.17 -5.15
C ASN A 239 13.89 -31.19 -6.14
N PHE A 240 14.76 -30.30 -5.66
CA PHE A 240 15.43 -29.29 -6.49
C PHE A 240 16.56 -29.95 -7.29
N ASN A 241 16.21 -30.59 -8.40
CA ASN A 241 17.18 -31.18 -9.33
C ASN A 241 17.83 -30.07 -10.17
N PHE A 242 19.17 -29.99 -10.12
CA PHE A 242 19.97 -29.08 -10.96
C PHE A 242 20.03 -29.50 -12.44
N GLU A 243 19.46 -30.65 -12.78
CA GLU A 243 19.41 -31.13 -14.16
C GLU A 243 18.27 -30.44 -14.91
N THR A 244 18.51 -29.23 -15.41
CA THR A 244 18.00 -28.74 -16.70
C THR A 244 18.55 -27.34 -16.96
N SER A 245 19.60 -27.25 -17.78
CA SER A 245 19.86 -26.21 -18.79
C SER A 245 21.27 -26.39 -19.37
N GLY A 246 21.41 -27.37 -20.26
CA GLY A 246 22.40 -27.30 -21.35
C GLY A 246 21.87 -26.42 -22.47
#